data_AF-A0A9D8NVQ5-F1
#
_entry.id   AF-A0A9D8NVQ5-F1
#
_cell.length_a   1.000
_cell.length_b   1.000
_cell.length_c   1.000
_cell.angle_alpha   90.00
_cell.angle_beta   90.00
_cell.angle_gamma   90.00
#
_symmetry.space_group_name_H-M   'P 1'
#
loop_
_entity.id
_entity.type
_entity.pdbx_description
1 polymer ?
#
loop_
_entity_poly.entity_id
_entity_poly.type
_entity_poly.pdbx_seq_one_letter_code
_entity_poly.pdbx_strand_id
1 'polypeptide(L)'
;MLVLHANWHADGLQLWMESLERARSRQGGAGAPSRVHPFALPSDAVLEELRRLALLPDPACRVSHRSLTLLLPHMREGMPAASDRLAPFLDQDLEWEENLTLDSIEVPAVRLEPADAVRFLAAIHDFDGRDGVVAGHDLRFFGALGRFVIELLTDQRVVPTLLQSGDGDLHAAWRPWLADGDAAEKSAALVASMPAIARAVDECDRADGAALVESALGSMTDALVREALVAENYLEALDGADRTSDPHSAWLSGLLGTESRVQDPSGEASLLRHTRQWIHLLDEATEERAMRLLLELHEPAAAEEAAESAESEEPVDSGRSGDPPLVEVDAGPWRLSFSLVSADSPPIVIPAEQIWRDTSGAAGQRRAANAEQASQTLLAELGRASRLYPRLEAALSEGAPTGLDLDTREAYAFLTEYMPLLDESGVRVLAPE
;
A
#
# COMPACT_ATOMS: atom_id res chain seq x y z
N MET A 1 -22.08 -33.54 0.01
CA MET A 1 -21.49 -32.31 0.55
C MET A 1 -20.07 -32.20 0.05
N LEU A 2 -19.67 -31.02 -0.40
CA LEU A 2 -18.31 -30.68 -0.81
C LEU A 2 -17.78 -29.55 0.08
N VAL A 3 -16.48 -29.56 0.36
CA VAL A 3 -15.80 -28.48 1.09
C VAL A 3 -14.81 -27.85 0.15
N LEU A 4 -14.98 -26.56 -0.15
CA LEU A 4 -14.12 -25.79 -1.04
C LEU A 4 -13.01 -25.13 -0.23
N HIS A 5 -11.77 -25.34 -0.67
CA HIS A 5 -10.56 -24.78 -0.10
C HIS A 5 -9.77 -23.97 -1.12
N ALA A 6 -8.93 -23.07 -0.63
CA ALA A 6 -7.97 -22.29 -1.38
C ALA A 6 -6.59 -22.27 -0.73
N ASN A 7 -5.59 -22.15 -1.60
CA ASN A 7 -4.20 -21.86 -1.25
C ASN A 7 -3.64 -20.84 -2.24
N TRP A 8 -2.67 -20.03 -1.82
CA TRP A 8 -1.92 -19.15 -2.72
C TRP A 8 -0.58 -19.80 -3.05
N HIS A 9 -0.31 -20.01 -4.35
CA HIS A 9 0.95 -20.60 -4.80
C HIS A 9 1.26 -20.24 -6.25
N ALA A 10 2.54 -19.99 -6.55
CA ALA A 10 3.03 -19.60 -7.87
C ALA A 10 2.19 -18.47 -8.49
N ASP A 11 2.06 -17.37 -7.72
CA ASP A 11 1.32 -16.17 -8.08
C ASP A 11 -0.11 -16.45 -8.58
N GLY A 12 -0.82 -17.38 -7.94
CA GLY A 12 -2.19 -17.67 -8.29
C GLY A 12 -2.96 -18.32 -7.15
N LEU A 13 -4.29 -18.17 -7.19
CA LEU A 13 -5.19 -18.79 -6.24
C LEU A 13 -5.54 -20.20 -6.70
N GLN A 14 -5.26 -21.17 -5.86
CA GLN A 14 -5.41 -22.59 -6.14
C GLN A 14 -6.64 -23.10 -5.40
N LEU A 15 -7.64 -23.57 -6.13
CA LEU A 15 -8.91 -24.03 -5.59
C LEU A 15 -9.01 -25.55 -5.68
N TRP A 16 -9.41 -26.19 -4.58
CA TRP A 16 -9.62 -27.64 -4.53
C TRP A 16 -10.81 -27.96 -3.62
N MET A 17 -11.38 -29.15 -3.77
CA MET A 17 -12.57 -29.53 -3.00
C MET A 17 -12.45 -30.93 -2.39
N GLU A 18 -12.83 -31.08 -1.13
CA GLU A 18 -13.09 -32.39 -0.53
C GLU A 18 -14.52 -32.84 -0.78
N SER A 19 -14.73 -34.15 -0.89
CA SER A 19 -16.05 -34.77 -1.05
C SER A 19 -16.37 -35.73 0.09
N LEU A 20 -17.50 -35.49 0.76
CA LEU A 20 -18.01 -36.38 1.80
C LEU A 20 -18.28 -37.79 1.26
N GLU A 21 -18.76 -37.91 0.03
CA GLU A 21 -19.04 -39.21 -0.60
C GLU A 21 -17.76 -40.02 -0.78
N ARG A 22 -16.69 -39.37 -1.27
CA ARG A 22 -15.35 -39.98 -1.38
C ARG A 22 -14.81 -40.38 -0.02
N ALA A 23 -14.92 -39.51 0.98
CA ALA A 23 -14.50 -39.82 2.35
C ALA A 23 -15.23 -41.06 2.92
N ARG A 24 -16.56 -41.13 2.77
CA ARG A 24 -17.36 -42.30 3.22
C ARG A 24 -16.97 -43.59 2.52
N SER A 25 -16.71 -43.55 1.22
CA SER A 25 -16.26 -44.73 0.46
C SER A 25 -14.93 -45.29 0.98
N ARG A 26 -14.12 -44.47 1.67
CA ARG A 26 -12.79 -44.83 2.17
C ARG A 26 -12.79 -45.25 3.64
N GLN A 27 -13.78 -44.85 4.44
CA GLN A 27 -13.93 -45.35 5.82
C GLN A 27 -14.21 -46.86 5.90
N GLY A 28 -14.76 -47.46 4.84
CA GLY A 28 -15.14 -48.87 4.81
C GLY A 28 -14.01 -49.87 4.49
N GLY A 29 -12.76 -49.42 4.30
CA GLY A 29 -11.64 -50.32 3.99
C GLY A 29 -10.27 -49.72 4.31
N ALA A 30 -9.34 -50.57 4.78
CA ALA A 30 -7.93 -50.23 4.92
C ALA A 30 -7.33 -49.94 3.53
N GLY A 31 -7.48 -48.69 3.08
CA GLY A 31 -6.94 -48.24 1.81
C GLY A 31 -5.43 -48.16 1.88
N ALA A 32 -4.74 -48.68 0.86
CA ALA A 32 -3.31 -48.47 0.72
C ALA A 32 -3.00 -46.96 0.69
N PRO A 33 -1.84 -46.54 1.24
CA PRO A 33 -1.41 -45.14 1.20
C PRO A 33 -1.43 -44.64 -0.24
N SER A 34 -2.13 -43.53 -0.45
CA SER A 34 -2.24 -42.89 -1.76
C SER A 34 -1.43 -41.62 -1.76
N ARG A 35 -0.70 -41.38 -2.85
CA ARG A 35 0.00 -40.12 -3.08
C ARG A 35 -0.97 -38.94 -3.25
N VAL A 36 -2.19 -39.21 -3.71
CA VAL A 36 -3.23 -38.21 -3.98
C VAL A 36 -4.29 -38.25 -2.87
N HIS A 37 -4.74 -37.08 -2.44
CA HIS A 37 -5.72 -36.92 -1.38
C HIS A 37 -7.02 -37.68 -1.70
N PRO A 38 -7.38 -38.72 -0.93
CA PRO A 38 -8.44 -39.65 -1.27
C PRO A 38 -9.83 -39.01 -1.23
N PHE A 39 -10.00 -37.90 -0.49
CA PHE A 39 -11.26 -37.18 -0.42
C PHE A 39 -11.35 -36.07 -1.47
N ALA A 40 -10.24 -35.70 -2.12
CA ALA A 40 -10.22 -34.60 -3.07
C ALA A 40 -10.95 -34.98 -4.36
N LEU A 41 -11.69 -34.02 -4.93
CA LEU A 41 -12.22 -34.11 -6.28
C LEU A 41 -11.09 -33.94 -7.32
N PRO A 42 -11.20 -34.55 -8.51
CA PRO A 42 -10.35 -34.20 -9.65
C PRO A 42 -10.55 -32.73 -10.04
N SER A 43 -9.51 -32.10 -10.60
CA SER A 43 -9.55 -30.67 -10.95
C SER A 43 -10.63 -30.31 -11.98
N ASP A 44 -10.96 -31.20 -12.92
CA ASP A 44 -12.09 -31.01 -13.85
C ASP A 44 -13.43 -30.89 -13.12
N ALA A 45 -13.68 -31.77 -12.15
CA ALA A 45 -14.91 -31.74 -11.36
C ALA A 45 -14.97 -30.50 -10.45
N VAL A 46 -13.83 -30.05 -9.91
CA VAL A 46 -13.76 -28.77 -9.18
C VAL A 46 -14.18 -27.61 -10.09
N LEU A 47 -13.66 -27.55 -11.32
CA LEU A 47 -14.00 -26.50 -12.27
C LEU A 47 -15.49 -26.55 -12.68
N GLU A 48 -16.06 -27.74 -12.87
CA GLU A 48 -17.49 -27.93 -13.14
C GLU A 48 -18.36 -27.40 -11.99
N GLU A 49 -18.01 -27.72 -10.73
CA GLU A 49 -18.74 -27.23 -9.55
C GLU A 49 -18.63 -25.71 -9.38
N LEU A 50 -17.45 -25.13 -9.61
CA LEU A 50 -17.26 -23.67 -9.56
C LEU A 50 -18.13 -22.94 -10.60
N ARG A 51 -18.24 -23.49 -11.82
CA ARG A 51 -19.14 -22.97 -12.87
C ARG A 51 -20.61 -23.15 -12.52
N ARG A 52 -20.98 -24.32 -12.01
CA ARG A 52 -22.36 -24.63 -11.58
C ARG A 52 -22.85 -23.66 -10.52
N LEU A 53 -21.98 -23.26 -9.60
CA LEU A 53 -22.27 -22.31 -8.52
C LEU A 53 -22.17 -20.83 -8.94
N ALA A 54 -21.85 -20.55 -10.21
CA ALA A 54 -21.59 -19.21 -10.74
C ALA A 54 -20.53 -18.43 -9.94
N LEU A 55 -19.53 -19.15 -9.39
CA LEU A 55 -18.40 -18.53 -8.67
C LEU A 55 -17.28 -18.07 -9.62
N LEU A 56 -17.33 -18.49 -10.89
CA LEU A 56 -16.51 -17.96 -11.97
C LEU A 56 -17.40 -17.07 -12.84
N PRO A 57 -17.46 -15.75 -12.57
CA PRO A 57 -18.44 -14.85 -13.16
C PRO A 57 -18.23 -14.64 -14.67
N ASP A 58 -17.00 -14.87 -15.17
CA ASP A 58 -16.65 -14.69 -16.56
C ASP A 58 -16.25 -16.04 -17.21
N PRO A 59 -16.89 -16.47 -18.33
CA PRO A 59 -16.41 -17.61 -19.10
C PRO A 59 -14.97 -17.46 -19.63
N ALA A 60 -14.45 -16.24 -19.70
CA ALA A 60 -13.07 -15.92 -20.06
C ALA A 60 -12.09 -15.98 -18.86
N CYS A 61 -12.54 -16.34 -17.64
CA CYS A 61 -11.65 -16.52 -16.50
C CYS A 61 -10.49 -17.46 -16.87
N ARG A 62 -9.26 -16.98 -16.65
CA ARG A 62 -8.05 -17.73 -16.97
C ARG A 62 -7.82 -18.78 -15.89
N VAL A 63 -8.17 -20.01 -16.24
CA VAL A 63 -8.08 -21.19 -15.39
C VAL A 63 -7.03 -22.15 -15.93
N SER A 64 -6.32 -22.84 -15.03
CA SER A 64 -5.44 -23.94 -15.41
C SER A 64 -5.45 -25.05 -14.38
N HIS A 65 -5.31 -26.30 -14.82
CA HIS A 65 -5.25 -27.45 -13.93
C HIS A 65 -3.86 -27.56 -13.31
N ARG A 66 -3.82 -27.79 -11.99
CA ARG A 66 -2.60 -27.94 -11.21
C ARG A 66 -2.73 -29.10 -10.22
N SER A 67 -1.59 -29.52 -9.69
CA SER A 67 -1.50 -30.40 -8.54
C SER A 67 -0.69 -29.66 -7.49
N LEU A 68 -1.21 -29.58 -6.27
CA LEU A 68 -0.51 -28.99 -5.13
C LEU A 68 -0.04 -30.09 -4.20
N THR A 69 1.17 -29.95 -3.66
CA THR A 69 1.62 -30.76 -2.53
C THR A 69 1.31 -30.01 -1.25
N LEU A 70 0.38 -30.52 -0.44
CA LEU A 70 0.00 -29.93 0.83
C LEU A 70 0.51 -30.80 1.98
N LEU A 71 0.99 -30.15 3.03
CA LEU A 71 1.30 -30.77 4.31
C LEU A 71 0.02 -30.75 5.17
N LEU A 72 -0.66 -31.88 5.25
CA LEU A 72 -1.95 -32.00 5.93
C LEU A 72 -1.87 -32.95 7.14
N PRO A 73 -2.77 -32.80 8.13
CA PRO A 73 -2.85 -33.76 9.23
C PRO A 73 -3.22 -35.16 8.71
N HIS A 74 -2.49 -36.17 9.15
CA HIS A 74 -2.71 -37.57 8.87
C HIS A 74 -2.92 -38.33 10.18
N MET A 75 -3.83 -39.29 10.18
CA MET A 75 -4.00 -40.25 11.28
C MET A 75 -2.82 -41.24 11.28
N ARG A 76 -2.53 -41.88 12.43
CA ARG A 76 -1.45 -42.89 12.59
C ARG A 76 -1.40 -44.00 11.52
N GLU A 77 -2.51 -44.25 10.82
CA GLU A 77 -2.63 -45.23 9.75
C GLU A 77 -2.16 -44.69 8.37
N GLY A 78 -1.65 -43.46 8.31
CA GLY A 78 -1.15 -42.81 7.09
C GLY A 78 -2.26 -42.26 6.18
N MET A 79 -3.49 -42.15 6.69
CA MET A 79 -4.63 -41.56 5.99
C MET A 79 -4.79 -40.08 6.39
N PRO A 80 -5.01 -39.16 5.44
CA PRO A 80 -5.27 -37.77 5.79
C PRO A 80 -6.55 -37.67 6.63
N ALA A 81 -6.50 -36.83 7.66
CA ALA A 81 -7.66 -36.48 8.46
C ALA A 81 -8.63 -35.67 7.60
N ALA A 82 -9.93 -35.86 7.82
CA ALA A 82 -10.94 -35.06 7.15
C ALA A 82 -10.91 -33.61 7.70
N SER A 83 -11.28 -32.62 6.89
CA SER A 83 -11.44 -31.25 7.40
C SER A 83 -12.46 -31.17 8.52
N ASP A 84 -12.39 -30.10 9.30
CA ASP A 84 -13.35 -29.75 10.36
C ASP A 84 -14.81 -29.69 9.86
N ARG A 85 -15.00 -29.39 8.58
CA ARG A 85 -16.31 -29.37 7.92
C ARG A 85 -16.83 -30.77 7.61
N LEU A 86 -15.94 -31.72 7.30
CA LEU A 86 -16.30 -33.11 7.00
C LEU A 86 -16.37 -34.00 8.25
N ALA A 87 -15.50 -33.77 9.24
CA ALA A 87 -15.35 -34.64 10.41
C ALA A 87 -16.66 -34.97 11.15
N PRO A 88 -17.60 -34.01 11.37
CA PRO A 88 -18.87 -34.30 12.04
C PRO A 88 -19.78 -35.28 11.28
N PHE A 89 -19.58 -35.47 9.97
CA PHE A 89 -20.40 -36.36 9.12
C PHE A 89 -19.78 -37.73 8.89
N LEU A 90 -18.59 -37.94 9.44
CA LEU A 90 -17.79 -39.15 9.32
C LEU A 90 -17.67 -39.88 10.67
N ASP A 91 -18.34 -39.41 11.72
CA ASP A 91 -18.21 -39.92 13.09
C ASP A 91 -16.73 -40.07 13.51
N GLN A 92 -15.86 -39.20 12.97
CA GLN A 92 -14.46 -39.15 13.34
C GLN A 92 -14.35 -38.37 14.65
N ASP A 93 -14.21 -39.09 15.76
CA ASP A 93 -13.76 -38.51 17.01
C ASP A 93 -12.30 -38.09 16.82
N LEU A 94 -12.10 -36.84 16.42
CA LEU A 94 -10.81 -36.16 16.46
C LEU A 94 -10.48 -35.86 17.92
N GLU A 95 -10.28 -36.90 18.74
CA GLU A 95 -9.71 -36.78 20.08
C GLU A 95 -8.25 -36.32 19.95
N TRP A 96 -8.12 -34.99 19.84
CA TRP A 96 -7.00 -34.07 20.05
C TRP A 96 -5.58 -34.67 20.02
N GLU A 97 -4.83 -34.27 18.98
CA GLU A 97 -3.37 -34.25 18.78
C GLU A 97 -2.56 -35.55 18.91
N GLU A 98 -2.86 -36.47 19.82
CA GLU A 98 -1.96 -37.61 20.14
C GLU A 98 -1.79 -38.61 18.97
N ASN A 99 -2.68 -38.56 17.97
CA ASN A 99 -2.71 -39.48 16.84
C ASN A 99 -2.48 -38.82 15.46
N LEU A 100 -2.20 -37.52 15.41
CA LEU A 100 -2.01 -36.79 14.16
C LEU A 100 -0.53 -36.52 13.86
N THR A 101 -0.11 -36.83 12.63
CA THR A 101 1.18 -36.42 12.06
C THR A 101 0.95 -35.47 10.90
N LEU A 102 1.94 -34.64 10.58
CA LEU A 102 1.92 -33.83 9.36
C LEU A 102 2.68 -34.58 8.27
N ASP A 103 2.00 -34.91 7.18
CA ASP A 103 2.60 -35.59 6.03
C ASP A 103 2.16 -34.94 4.72
N SER A 104 3.02 -35.00 3.71
CA SER A 104 2.80 -34.39 2.41
C SER A 104 1.88 -35.25 1.55
N ILE A 105 0.91 -34.61 0.91
CA ILE A 105 -0.05 -35.27 0.03
C ILE A 105 -0.42 -34.40 -1.16
N GLU A 106 -0.61 -35.01 -2.33
CA GLU A 106 -0.99 -34.30 -3.54
C GLU A 106 -2.49 -34.04 -3.60
N VAL A 107 -2.86 -32.82 -3.96
CA VAL A 107 -4.24 -32.38 -4.10
C VAL A 107 -4.45 -31.83 -5.51
N PRO A 108 -5.37 -32.40 -6.30
CA PRO A 108 -5.77 -31.82 -7.58
C PRO A 108 -6.45 -30.48 -7.37
N ALA A 109 -6.01 -29.45 -8.10
CA ALA A 109 -6.48 -28.09 -7.94
C ALA A 109 -6.72 -27.38 -9.29
N VAL A 110 -7.52 -26.33 -9.25
CA VAL A 110 -7.71 -25.37 -10.33
C VAL A 110 -7.03 -24.07 -9.92
N ARG A 111 -6.08 -23.59 -10.72
CA ARG A 111 -5.42 -22.29 -10.53
C ARG A 111 -6.18 -21.20 -11.27
N LEU A 112 -6.49 -20.12 -10.56
CA LEU A 112 -6.92 -18.84 -11.11
C LEU A 112 -5.73 -17.89 -11.22
N GLU A 113 -5.63 -17.18 -12.35
CA GLU A 113 -4.71 -16.04 -12.47
C GLU A 113 -5.09 -14.92 -11.47
N PRO A 114 -4.16 -14.06 -11.04
CA PRO A 114 -4.40 -13.12 -9.95
C PRO A 114 -5.62 -12.20 -10.11
N ALA A 115 -5.85 -11.63 -11.30
CA ALA A 115 -7.02 -10.77 -11.52
C ALA A 115 -8.35 -11.55 -11.42
N ASP A 116 -8.38 -12.79 -11.93
CA ASP A 116 -9.55 -13.67 -11.81
C ASP A 116 -9.75 -14.16 -10.36
N ALA A 117 -8.65 -14.34 -9.62
CA ALA A 117 -8.70 -14.65 -8.19
C ALA A 117 -9.40 -13.53 -7.40
N VAL A 118 -9.10 -12.24 -7.66
CA VAL A 118 -9.80 -11.15 -6.96
C VAL A 118 -11.30 -11.17 -7.24
N ARG A 119 -11.71 -11.39 -8.49
CA ARG A 119 -13.13 -11.51 -8.88
C ARG A 119 -13.82 -12.68 -8.17
N PHE A 120 -13.17 -13.84 -8.11
CA PHE A 120 -13.65 -15.00 -7.36
C PHE A 120 -13.77 -14.68 -5.85
N LEU A 121 -12.76 -14.05 -5.26
CA LEU A 121 -12.72 -13.72 -3.84
C LEU A 121 -13.74 -12.63 -3.45
N ALA A 122 -14.08 -11.72 -4.37
CA ALA A 122 -15.20 -10.81 -4.20
C ALA A 122 -16.54 -11.57 -4.21
N ALA A 123 -16.71 -12.53 -5.12
CA ALA A 123 -17.94 -13.33 -5.22
C ALA A 123 -18.13 -14.30 -4.03
N ILE A 124 -17.04 -14.77 -3.41
CA ILE A 124 -17.12 -15.72 -2.29
C ILE A 124 -17.43 -15.05 -0.94
N HIS A 125 -17.33 -13.73 -0.83
CA HIS A 125 -17.50 -13.04 0.45
C HIS A 125 -18.84 -13.37 1.14
N ASP A 126 -19.93 -13.39 0.36
CA ASP A 126 -21.28 -13.68 0.84
C ASP A 126 -21.66 -15.16 0.68
N PHE A 127 -20.68 -16.04 0.42
CA PHE A 127 -20.94 -17.46 0.25
C PHE A 127 -21.06 -18.15 1.60
N ASP A 128 -22.32 -18.37 2.03
CA ASP A 128 -22.70 -19.10 3.24
C ASP A 128 -22.88 -20.62 3.02
N GLY A 129 -22.61 -21.08 1.80
CA GLY A 129 -22.75 -22.47 1.36
C GLY A 129 -24.02 -22.67 0.54
N ARG A 130 -23.88 -23.24 -0.67
CA ARG A 130 -24.98 -23.45 -1.63
C ARG A 130 -24.88 -24.80 -2.30
N ASP A 131 -26.02 -25.42 -2.57
CA ASP A 131 -26.14 -26.72 -3.25
C ASP A 131 -25.21 -27.82 -2.69
N GLY A 132 -25.08 -27.86 -1.37
CA GLY A 132 -24.24 -28.84 -0.70
C GLY A 132 -22.74 -28.57 -0.77
N VAL A 133 -22.30 -27.39 -1.23
CA VAL A 133 -20.91 -26.92 -1.15
C VAL A 133 -20.77 -25.93 -0.02
N VAL A 134 -19.78 -26.13 0.84
CA VAL A 134 -19.45 -25.24 1.97
C VAL A 134 -18.02 -24.72 1.84
N ALA A 135 -17.76 -23.51 2.34
CA ALA A 135 -16.42 -22.93 2.32
C ALA A 135 -15.58 -23.39 3.52
N GLY A 136 -14.31 -23.71 3.25
CA GLY A 136 -13.26 -23.88 4.24
C GLY A 136 -12.93 -22.57 4.96
N HIS A 137 -12.22 -22.67 6.08
CA HIS A 137 -11.81 -21.49 6.86
C HIS A 137 -10.80 -20.61 6.12
N ASP A 138 -9.94 -21.23 5.32
CA ASP A 138 -8.99 -20.58 4.40
C ASP A 138 -9.67 -19.62 3.41
N LEU A 139 -10.85 -19.94 2.89
CA LEU A 139 -11.56 -19.05 1.96
C LEU A 139 -11.95 -17.72 2.59
N ARG A 140 -12.26 -17.70 3.89
CA ARG A 140 -12.58 -16.44 4.58
C ARG A 140 -11.36 -15.54 4.66
N PHE A 141 -10.20 -16.14 4.93
CA PHE A 141 -8.91 -15.44 4.96
C PHE A 141 -8.59 -14.85 3.58
N PHE A 142 -8.62 -15.66 2.51
CA PHE A 142 -8.36 -15.15 1.16
C PHE A 142 -9.42 -14.15 0.70
N GLY A 143 -10.69 -14.31 1.10
CA GLY A 143 -11.75 -13.34 0.83
C GLY A 143 -11.48 -11.98 1.48
N ALA A 144 -10.94 -11.96 2.69
CA ALA A 144 -10.49 -10.73 3.35
C ALA A 144 -9.31 -10.09 2.60
N LEU A 145 -8.34 -10.90 2.14
CA LEU A 145 -7.20 -10.43 1.35
C LEU A 145 -7.65 -9.82 0.02
N GLY A 146 -8.56 -10.48 -0.71
CA GLY A 146 -9.11 -9.96 -1.96
C GLY A 146 -9.88 -8.65 -1.79
N ARG A 147 -10.66 -8.49 -0.70
CA ARG A 147 -11.30 -7.21 -0.36
C ARG A 147 -10.26 -6.13 -0.09
N PHE A 148 -9.20 -6.45 0.64
CA PHE A 148 -8.17 -5.47 0.97
C PHE A 148 -7.47 -4.96 -0.30
N VAL A 149 -7.23 -5.81 -1.29
CA VAL A 149 -6.75 -5.37 -2.62
C VAL A 149 -7.73 -4.39 -3.27
N ILE A 150 -9.04 -4.68 -3.26
CA ILE A 150 -10.06 -3.78 -3.84
C ILE A 150 -10.08 -2.43 -3.11
N GLU A 151 -9.98 -2.42 -1.79
CA GLU A 151 -9.91 -1.21 -0.97
C GLU A 151 -8.68 -0.37 -1.34
N LEU A 152 -7.48 -0.97 -1.37
CA LEU A 152 -6.25 -0.29 -1.77
C LEU A 152 -6.34 0.31 -3.18
N LEU A 153 -6.93 -0.40 -4.12
CA LEU A 153 -7.13 0.09 -5.49
C LEU A 153 -8.15 1.23 -5.56
N THR A 154 -9.23 1.14 -4.77
CA THR A 154 -10.26 2.20 -4.69
C THR A 154 -9.67 3.49 -4.14
N ASP A 155 -8.78 3.37 -3.16
CA ASP A 155 -8.05 4.48 -2.55
C ASP A 155 -6.81 4.92 -3.37
N GLN A 156 -6.58 4.32 -4.55
CA GLN A 156 -5.43 4.61 -5.43
C GLN A 156 -4.06 4.39 -4.75
N ARG A 157 -3.98 3.48 -3.79
CA ARG A 157 -2.78 3.17 -3.00
C ARG A 157 -1.89 2.14 -3.70
N VAL A 158 -1.36 2.53 -4.85
CA VAL A 158 -0.44 1.70 -5.64
C VAL A 158 0.79 2.48 -6.05
N VAL A 159 1.93 1.82 -6.03
CA VAL A 159 3.22 2.40 -6.43
C VAL A 159 3.87 1.57 -7.53
N PRO A 160 4.43 2.21 -8.57
CA PRO A 160 5.20 1.51 -9.58
C PRO A 160 6.56 1.13 -9.00
N THR A 161 6.93 -0.13 -9.19
CA THR A 161 8.12 -0.74 -8.59
C THR A 161 8.95 -1.47 -9.65
N LEU A 162 10.22 -1.69 -9.33
CA LEU A 162 11.12 -2.58 -10.06
C LEU A 162 11.55 -3.70 -9.11
N LEU A 163 11.22 -4.94 -9.46
CA LEU A 163 11.56 -6.14 -8.72
C LEU A 163 12.76 -6.82 -9.37
N GLN A 164 13.62 -7.44 -8.58
CA GLN A 164 14.73 -8.24 -9.07
C GLN A 164 14.48 -9.71 -8.71
N SER A 165 14.40 -10.56 -9.73
CA SER A 165 14.28 -12.01 -9.59
C SER A 165 15.59 -12.63 -9.09
N GLY A 166 15.53 -13.86 -8.58
CA GLY A 166 16.73 -14.58 -8.10
C GLY A 166 17.82 -14.76 -9.15
N ASP A 167 17.44 -14.81 -10.43
CA ASP A 167 18.36 -14.89 -11.58
C ASP A 167 18.97 -13.53 -11.98
N GLY A 168 18.63 -12.45 -11.27
CA GLY A 168 19.11 -11.10 -11.50
C GLY A 168 18.27 -10.26 -12.47
N ASP A 169 17.27 -10.87 -13.11
CA ASP A 169 16.37 -10.21 -14.05
C ASP A 169 15.48 -9.16 -13.37
N LEU A 170 15.26 -8.04 -14.06
CA LEU A 170 14.44 -6.94 -13.58
C LEU A 170 13.01 -7.02 -14.14
N HIS A 171 12.03 -6.78 -13.28
CA HIS A 171 10.61 -6.83 -13.61
C HIS A 171 9.90 -5.58 -13.10
N ALA A 172 9.18 -4.91 -14.00
CA ALA A 172 8.26 -3.84 -13.67
C ALA A 172 7.00 -4.42 -13.02
N ALA A 173 6.63 -3.92 -11.85
CA ALA A 173 5.44 -4.35 -11.14
C ALA A 173 4.76 -3.19 -10.43
N TRP A 174 3.44 -3.20 -10.41
CA TRP A 174 2.64 -2.37 -9.51
C TRP A 174 2.51 -3.09 -8.16
N ARG A 175 2.77 -2.35 -7.09
CA ARG A 175 2.69 -2.88 -5.72
C ARG A 175 1.69 -2.07 -4.91
N PRO A 176 0.95 -2.71 -4.00
CA PRO A 176 0.16 -1.97 -3.02
C PRO A 176 1.10 -1.16 -2.13
N TRP A 177 0.74 0.08 -1.85
CA TRP A 177 1.48 0.91 -0.91
C TRP A 177 0.88 0.78 0.49
N LEU A 178 1.66 0.20 1.40
CA LEU A 178 1.23 -0.23 2.73
C LEU A 178 1.90 0.55 3.87
N ALA A 179 2.62 1.64 3.58
CA ALA A 179 3.39 2.37 4.58
C ALA A 179 2.53 3.24 5.53
N ASP A 180 1.29 3.53 5.14
CA ASP A 180 0.32 4.21 5.99
C ASP A 180 -0.12 3.33 7.17
N GLY A 181 -0.37 3.92 8.34
CA GLY A 181 -0.67 3.21 9.59
C GLY A 181 -1.86 2.24 9.47
N ASP A 182 -2.97 2.68 8.88
CA ASP A 182 -4.16 1.83 8.71
C ASP A 182 -3.92 0.65 7.76
N ALA A 183 -3.23 0.88 6.63
CA ALA A 183 -2.91 -0.17 5.67
C ALA A 183 -1.89 -1.18 6.24
N ALA A 184 -0.89 -0.69 6.97
CA ALA A 184 0.09 -1.50 7.67
C ALA A 184 -0.57 -2.39 8.74
N GLU A 185 -1.47 -1.81 9.55
CA GLU A 185 -2.22 -2.54 10.59
C GLU A 185 -3.11 -3.64 9.99
N LYS A 186 -3.85 -3.34 8.92
CA LYS A 186 -4.67 -4.33 8.21
C LYS A 186 -3.83 -5.47 7.64
N SER A 187 -2.68 -5.16 7.03
CA SER A 187 -1.73 -6.15 6.53
C SER A 187 -1.20 -7.05 7.67
N ALA A 188 -0.78 -6.44 8.79
CA ALA A 188 -0.31 -7.18 9.96
C ALA A 188 -1.41 -8.07 10.56
N ALA A 189 -2.65 -7.58 10.63
CA ALA A 189 -3.80 -8.35 11.10
C ALA A 189 -4.12 -9.55 10.19
N LEU A 190 -3.98 -9.41 8.87
CA LEU A 190 -4.10 -10.54 7.93
C LEU A 190 -3.02 -11.60 8.21
N VAL A 191 -1.75 -11.21 8.34
CA VAL A 191 -0.67 -12.15 8.66
C VAL A 191 -0.93 -12.86 9.99
N ALA A 192 -1.34 -12.13 11.03
CA ALA A 192 -1.61 -12.68 12.35
C ALA A 192 -2.83 -13.62 12.39
N SER A 193 -3.82 -13.41 11.51
CA SER A 193 -5.04 -14.23 11.43
C SER A 193 -4.96 -15.38 10.42
N MET A 194 -3.81 -15.56 9.75
CA MET A 194 -3.63 -16.57 8.72
C MET A 194 -3.88 -18.00 9.26
N PRO A 195 -4.87 -18.72 8.72
CA PRO A 195 -5.11 -20.12 9.09
C PRO A 195 -3.95 -21.02 8.66
N ALA A 196 -3.62 -22.04 9.46
CA ALA A 196 -2.54 -22.98 9.13
C ALA A 196 -2.69 -23.66 7.77
N ILE A 197 -3.93 -23.95 7.37
CA ILE A 197 -4.24 -24.54 6.06
C ILE A 197 -3.87 -23.62 4.88
N ALA A 198 -3.89 -22.30 5.05
CA ALA A 198 -3.54 -21.35 3.98
C ALA A 198 -2.05 -21.42 3.62
N ARG A 199 -1.19 -21.74 4.60
CA ARG A 199 0.27 -21.91 4.51
C ARG A 199 0.71 -23.38 4.46
N ALA A 200 -0.21 -24.28 4.09
CA ALA A 200 0.06 -25.72 4.06
C ALA A 200 0.79 -26.20 2.80
N VAL A 201 1.09 -25.33 1.83
CA VAL A 201 1.84 -25.73 0.62
C VAL A 201 3.27 -26.13 1.02
N ASP A 202 3.64 -27.37 0.72
CA ASP A 202 4.89 -28.00 1.22
C ASP A 202 6.16 -27.36 0.63
N GLU A 203 6.05 -26.83 -0.59
CA GLU A 203 7.14 -26.15 -1.31
C GLU A 203 7.42 -24.72 -0.78
N CYS A 204 6.52 -24.17 0.05
CA CYS A 204 6.69 -22.84 0.63
C CYS A 204 7.42 -22.89 1.98
N ASP A 205 8.15 -21.82 2.30
CA ASP A 205 8.63 -21.65 3.67
C ASP A 205 7.43 -21.42 4.60
N ARG A 206 7.06 -22.48 5.31
CA ARG A 206 5.93 -22.53 6.23
C ARG A 206 6.04 -21.51 7.36
N ALA A 207 7.23 -20.97 7.63
CA ALA A 207 7.46 -19.95 8.65
C ALA A 207 7.06 -18.54 8.19
N ASP A 208 6.95 -18.30 6.87
CA ASP A 208 6.81 -16.96 6.33
C ASP A 208 5.42 -16.67 5.76
N GLY A 209 4.45 -16.51 6.66
CA GLY A 209 3.11 -16.04 6.30
C GLY A 209 3.10 -14.61 5.74
N ALA A 210 4.09 -13.78 6.13
CA ALA A 210 4.20 -12.42 5.62
C ALA A 210 4.54 -12.42 4.13
N ALA A 211 5.49 -13.25 3.69
CA ALA A 211 5.83 -13.41 2.28
C ALA A 211 4.65 -13.91 1.43
N LEU A 212 3.79 -14.80 1.97
CA LEU A 212 2.59 -15.24 1.27
C LEU A 212 1.61 -14.09 1.07
N VAL A 213 1.32 -13.33 2.13
CA VAL A 213 0.45 -12.14 2.04
C VAL A 213 1.03 -11.11 1.07
N GLU A 214 2.33 -10.85 1.15
CA GLU A 214 3.04 -9.92 0.27
C GLU A 214 2.98 -10.36 -1.21
N SER A 215 3.19 -11.65 -1.50
CA SER A 215 3.07 -12.20 -2.86
C SER A 215 1.62 -12.08 -3.35
N ALA A 216 0.63 -12.47 -2.53
CA ALA A 216 -0.77 -12.45 -2.92
C ALA A 216 -1.27 -11.03 -3.19
N LEU A 217 -1.07 -10.09 -2.24
CA LEU A 217 -1.44 -8.69 -2.40
C LEU A 217 -0.75 -8.08 -3.62
N GLY A 218 0.54 -8.35 -3.76
CA GLY A 218 1.36 -7.90 -4.88
C GLY A 218 0.84 -8.31 -6.24
N SER A 219 0.71 -9.61 -6.47
CA SER A 219 0.35 -10.18 -7.78
C SER A 219 -1.11 -9.89 -8.13
N MET A 220 -2.02 -9.84 -7.15
CA MET A 220 -3.41 -9.40 -7.37
C MET A 220 -3.49 -7.93 -7.76
N THR A 221 -2.74 -7.06 -7.07
CA THR A 221 -2.67 -5.63 -7.38
C THR A 221 -2.09 -5.40 -8.77
N ASP A 222 -0.93 -6.00 -9.08
CA ASP A 222 -0.28 -5.86 -10.38
C ASP A 222 -1.20 -6.26 -11.53
N ALA A 223 -1.84 -7.42 -11.41
CA ALA A 223 -2.71 -7.92 -12.46
C ALA A 223 -3.91 -7.02 -12.72
N LEU A 224 -4.55 -6.47 -11.68
CA LEU A 224 -5.72 -5.59 -11.84
C LEU A 224 -5.34 -4.22 -12.41
N VAL A 225 -4.25 -3.61 -11.92
CA VAL A 225 -3.77 -2.33 -12.45
C VAL A 225 -3.38 -2.49 -13.92
N ARG A 226 -2.63 -3.54 -14.25
CA ARG A 226 -2.20 -3.82 -15.62
C ARG A 226 -3.37 -4.10 -16.55
N GLU A 227 -4.36 -4.86 -16.09
CA GLU A 227 -5.58 -5.13 -16.88
C GLU A 227 -6.29 -3.82 -17.26
N ALA A 228 -6.41 -2.88 -16.31
CA ALA A 228 -7.00 -1.56 -16.58
C ALA A 228 -6.15 -0.72 -17.55
N LEU A 229 -4.83 -0.65 -17.35
CA LEU A 229 -3.92 0.14 -18.20
C LEU A 229 -3.87 -0.40 -19.64
N VAL A 230 -3.88 -1.72 -19.81
CA VAL A 230 -3.92 -2.36 -21.13
C VAL A 230 -5.26 -2.13 -21.82
N ALA A 231 -6.38 -2.24 -21.08
CA ALA A 231 -7.70 -2.00 -21.65
C ALA A 231 -7.87 -0.57 -22.18
N GLU A 232 -7.25 0.41 -21.51
CA GLU A 232 -7.26 1.82 -21.88
C GLU A 232 -6.11 2.22 -22.83
N ASN A 233 -5.35 1.25 -23.36
CA ASN A 233 -4.24 1.45 -24.30
C ASN A 233 -3.15 2.44 -23.84
N TYR A 234 -2.86 2.50 -22.53
CA TYR A 234 -1.85 3.43 -21.99
C TYR A 234 -0.45 3.25 -22.60
N LEU A 235 -0.14 2.06 -23.10
CA LEU A 235 1.15 1.77 -23.73
C LEU A 235 1.41 2.64 -24.98
N GLU A 236 0.37 3.11 -25.67
CA GLU A 236 0.50 3.99 -26.84
C GLU A 236 1.13 5.35 -26.49
N ALA A 237 1.09 5.77 -25.22
CA ALA A 237 1.78 6.98 -24.77
C ALA A 237 3.31 6.90 -24.92
N LEU A 238 3.85 5.69 -25.09
CA LEU A 238 5.28 5.43 -25.30
C LEU A 238 5.63 5.16 -26.78
N ASP A 239 4.73 5.46 -27.72
CA ASP A 239 5.00 5.30 -29.14
C ASP A 239 6.19 6.18 -29.58
N GLY A 240 7.20 5.54 -30.18
CA GLY A 240 8.44 6.18 -30.59
C GLY A 240 9.52 6.26 -29.51
N ALA A 241 9.26 5.80 -28.27
CA ALA A 241 10.27 5.72 -27.22
C ALA A 241 11.27 4.57 -27.46
N ASP A 242 12.57 4.83 -27.26
CA ASP A 242 13.63 3.83 -27.40
C ASP A 242 13.80 3.00 -26.12
N ARG A 243 13.10 1.86 -26.06
CA ARG A 243 13.15 0.91 -24.93
C ARG A 243 14.48 0.18 -24.80
N THR A 244 15.36 0.26 -25.80
CA THR A 244 16.65 -0.44 -25.81
C THR A 244 17.80 0.42 -25.33
N SER A 245 17.65 1.75 -25.35
CA SER A 245 18.69 2.67 -24.86
C SER A 245 18.24 3.47 -23.64
N ASP A 246 16.93 3.67 -23.41
CA ASP A 246 16.40 4.41 -22.28
C ASP A 246 15.78 3.48 -21.20
N PRO A 247 16.43 3.34 -20.03
CA PRO A 247 15.93 2.52 -18.91
C PRO A 247 14.55 2.97 -18.39
N HIS A 248 14.24 4.27 -18.44
CA HIS A 248 12.95 4.78 -17.96
C HIS A 248 11.81 4.38 -18.90
N SER A 249 12.02 4.52 -20.21
CA SER A 249 11.08 4.02 -21.23
C SER A 249 10.91 2.50 -21.18
N ALA A 250 11.99 1.76 -20.91
CA ALA A 250 11.93 0.31 -20.70
C ALA A 250 11.08 -0.05 -19.47
N TRP A 251 11.28 0.64 -18.35
CA TRP A 251 10.49 0.42 -17.13
C TRP A 251 9.02 0.78 -17.29
N LEU A 252 8.71 1.96 -17.86
CA LEU A 252 7.33 2.36 -18.14
C LEU A 252 6.64 1.39 -19.10
N SER A 253 7.35 0.92 -20.15
CA SER A 253 6.79 -0.11 -21.04
C SER A 253 6.44 -1.39 -20.29
N GLY A 254 7.29 -1.78 -19.33
CA GLY A 254 7.05 -2.92 -18.46
C GLY A 254 5.90 -2.72 -17.47
N LEU A 255 5.58 -1.50 -17.07
CA LEU A 255 4.45 -1.18 -16.17
C LEU A 255 3.11 -1.10 -16.91
N LEU A 256 3.12 -0.58 -18.14
CA LEU A 256 1.92 -0.29 -18.92
C LEU A 256 1.48 -1.45 -19.83
N GLY A 257 2.41 -2.35 -20.21
CA GLY A 257 2.15 -3.46 -21.12
C GLY A 257 1.84 -4.79 -20.42
N THR A 258 1.77 -5.89 -21.17
CA THR A 258 1.61 -7.25 -20.62
C THR A 258 2.94 -7.89 -20.23
N GLU A 259 4.03 -7.48 -20.86
CA GLU A 259 5.39 -7.95 -20.57
C GLU A 259 5.97 -7.15 -19.40
N SER A 260 6.36 -7.83 -18.32
CA SER A 260 6.92 -7.16 -17.13
C SER A 260 8.45 -7.05 -17.17
N ARG A 261 9.14 -7.84 -17.99
CA ARG A 261 10.61 -7.89 -18.02
C ARG A 261 11.18 -6.56 -18.53
N VAL A 262 12.05 -5.95 -17.74
CA VAL A 262 12.74 -4.69 -18.07
C VAL A 262 14.17 -5.01 -18.48
N GLN A 263 14.56 -4.58 -19.68
CA GLN A 263 15.96 -4.58 -20.08
C GLN A 263 16.62 -3.34 -19.50
N ASP A 264 17.75 -3.52 -18.81
CA ASP A 264 18.60 -2.42 -18.36
C ASP A 264 19.93 -2.44 -19.16
N PRO A 265 20.04 -1.62 -20.21
CA PRO A 265 21.23 -1.54 -21.06
C PRO A 265 22.42 -0.94 -20.32
N SER A 266 22.17 -0.16 -19.25
CA SER A 266 23.22 0.51 -18.47
C SER A 266 23.92 -0.44 -17.49
N GLY A 267 23.30 -1.58 -17.19
CA GLY A 267 23.85 -2.62 -16.30
C GLY A 267 23.97 -2.18 -14.84
N GLU A 268 23.27 -1.13 -14.41
CA GLU A 268 23.42 -0.59 -13.07
C GLU A 268 22.14 -0.73 -12.26
N ALA A 269 22.32 -1.20 -11.02
CA ALA A 269 21.41 -1.05 -9.89
C ALA A 269 20.95 0.41 -9.61
N SER A 270 21.30 1.38 -10.46
CA SER A 270 20.96 2.79 -10.42
C SER A 270 19.46 3.03 -10.59
N LEU A 271 18.80 2.47 -11.63
CA LEU A 271 17.35 2.63 -11.79
C LEU A 271 16.59 2.02 -10.61
N LEU A 272 16.93 0.78 -10.23
CA LEU A 272 16.35 0.11 -9.07
C LEU A 272 16.54 0.93 -7.78
N ARG A 273 17.73 1.50 -7.57
CA ARG A 273 18.04 2.35 -6.41
C ARG A 273 17.26 3.66 -6.44
N HIS A 274 17.16 4.32 -7.59
CA HIS A 274 16.38 5.55 -7.75
C HIS A 274 14.89 5.30 -7.50
N THR A 275 14.33 4.22 -8.05
CA THR A 275 12.94 3.83 -7.79
C THR A 275 12.72 3.57 -6.30
N ARG A 276 13.61 2.80 -5.65
CA ARG A 276 13.52 2.54 -4.19
C ARG A 276 13.63 3.82 -3.38
N GLN A 277 14.56 4.71 -3.72
CA GLN A 277 14.73 6.00 -3.06
C GLN A 277 13.49 6.89 -3.23
N TRP A 278 12.89 6.90 -4.42
CA TRP A 278 11.65 7.64 -4.68
C TRP A 278 10.46 7.09 -3.88
N ILE A 279 10.31 5.76 -3.80
CA ILE A 279 9.27 5.12 -2.99
C ILE A 279 9.49 5.41 -1.49
N HIS A 280 10.73 5.31 -1.00
CA HIS A 280 11.03 5.61 0.41
C HIS A 280 10.65 7.04 0.82
N LEU A 281 10.70 8.01 -0.10
CA LEU A 281 10.25 9.38 0.20
C LEU A 281 8.74 9.46 0.45
N LEU A 282 7.94 8.55 -0.13
CA LEU A 282 6.51 8.41 0.16
C LEU A 282 6.31 7.81 1.55
N ASP A 283 7.09 6.79 1.90
CA ASP A 283 7.04 6.16 3.22
C ASP A 283 7.41 7.16 4.32
N GLU A 284 8.49 7.94 4.12
CA GLU A 284 8.88 9.02 5.02
C GLU A 284 7.77 10.06 5.21
N ALA A 285 6.92 10.30 4.20
CA ALA A 285 5.77 11.21 4.26
C ALA A 285 4.62 10.71 5.14
N THR A 286 4.55 9.41 5.38
CA THR A 286 3.43 8.76 6.07
C THR A 286 3.75 8.22 7.45
N GLU A 287 5.02 8.03 7.80
CA GLU A 287 5.39 7.80 9.20
C GLU A 287 4.76 8.89 10.07
N GLU A 288 4.21 8.51 11.24
CA GLU A 288 3.75 9.47 12.25
C GLU A 288 4.96 10.30 12.71
N ARG A 289 5.26 11.34 11.93
CA ARG A 289 6.38 12.22 12.23
C ARG A 289 6.07 12.89 13.54
N ALA A 290 6.90 12.62 14.54
CA ALA A 290 6.81 13.26 15.83
C ALA A 290 6.80 14.80 15.71
N MET A 291 7.44 15.34 14.65
CA MET A 291 7.50 16.76 14.34
C MET A 291 7.30 16.98 12.83
N ARG A 292 6.43 17.92 12.45
CA ARG A 292 6.16 18.33 11.06
C ARG A 292 6.55 19.78 10.85
N LEU A 293 6.89 20.17 9.62
CA LEU A 293 7.06 21.59 9.28
C LEU A 293 5.73 22.34 9.37
N LEU A 294 5.78 23.51 10.00
CA LEU A 294 4.74 24.53 10.04
C LEU A 294 5.27 25.77 9.34
N LEU A 295 4.55 26.22 8.31
CA LEU A 295 4.79 27.45 7.59
C LEU A 295 3.68 28.45 7.96
N GLU A 296 4.05 29.57 8.56
CA GLU A 296 3.09 30.61 8.96
C GLU A 296 3.39 31.88 8.18
N LEU A 297 2.40 32.35 7.42
CA LEU A 297 2.50 33.55 6.58
C LEU A 297 1.97 34.76 7.36
N HIS A 298 2.83 35.75 7.53
CA HIS A 298 2.55 37.00 8.24
C HIS A 298 2.34 38.15 7.26
N GLU A 299 1.32 38.97 7.51
CA GLU A 299 1.03 40.18 6.74
C GLU A 299 2.12 41.25 6.96
N PRO A 300 2.40 42.12 5.97
CA PRO A 300 3.38 43.18 6.14
C PRO A 300 2.93 44.23 7.19
N ALA A 301 3.83 44.61 8.09
CA ALA A 301 3.54 45.52 9.21
C ALA A 301 2.95 46.89 8.79
N ALA A 302 3.26 47.40 7.59
CA ALA A 302 2.69 48.67 7.14
C ALA A 302 1.23 48.54 6.66
N ALA A 303 0.77 47.33 6.33
CA ALA A 303 -0.64 47.05 6.06
C ALA A 303 -1.45 46.97 7.37
N GLU A 304 -0.89 46.36 8.43
CA GLU A 304 -1.49 46.35 9.77
C GLU A 304 -1.67 47.78 10.31
N GLU A 305 -0.61 48.61 10.25
CA GLU A 305 -0.68 50.01 10.70
C GLU A 305 -1.66 50.85 9.88
N ALA A 306 -1.80 50.58 8.56
CA ALA A 306 -2.76 51.24 7.68
C ALA A 306 -4.22 50.81 7.97
N ALA A 307 -4.45 49.54 8.31
CA ALA A 307 -5.76 49.04 8.71
C ALA A 307 -6.20 49.61 10.06
N GLU A 308 -5.31 49.60 11.07
CA GLU A 308 -5.58 50.16 12.40
C GLU A 308 -5.84 51.68 12.36
N SER A 309 -5.12 52.41 11.49
CA SER A 309 -5.33 53.85 11.30
C SER A 309 -6.62 54.18 10.53
N ALA A 310 -7.01 53.35 9.55
CA ALA A 310 -8.28 53.49 8.83
C ALA A 310 -9.51 53.18 9.72
N GLU A 311 -9.39 52.27 10.68
CA GLU A 311 -10.45 51.97 11.66
C GLU A 311 -10.58 53.03 12.76
N SER A 312 -9.55 53.85 12.97
CA SER A 312 -9.49 54.89 14.02
C SER A 312 -9.98 56.27 13.56
N GLU A 313 -10.14 56.50 12.25
CA GLU A 313 -10.66 57.77 11.72
C GLU A 313 -12.21 57.78 11.72
N GLU A 314 -12.81 58.52 12.66
CA GLU A 314 -14.25 58.82 12.59
C GLU A 314 -14.58 59.58 11.29
N PRO A 315 -15.71 59.30 10.62
CA PRO A 315 -16.02 59.86 9.32
C PRO A 315 -16.30 61.37 9.46
N VAL A 316 -15.32 62.19 9.06
CA VAL A 316 -15.51 63.64 8.95
C VAL A 316 -16.22 63.92 7.62
N ASP A 317 -17.50 64.26 7.70
CA ASP A 317 -18.30 64.78 6.59
C ASP A 317 -17.64 66.03 6.00
N SER A 318 -16.92 65.84 4.89
CA SER A 318 -16.54 66.94 4.02
C SER A 318 -16.76 66.53 2.56
N GLY A 319 -17.95 66.88 2.06
CA GLY A 319 -18.30 66.82 0.66
C GLY A 319 -17.32 67.62 -0.20
N ARG A 320 -16.34 66.94 -0.78
CA ARG A 320 -15.60 67.38 -1.95
C ARG A 320 -15.17 66.19 -2.77
N SER A 321 -15.75 66.09 -3.97
CA SER A 321 -15.32 65.21 -5.05
C SER A 321 -13.87 65.50 -5.41
N GLY A 322 -12.99 64.59 -5.02
CA GLY A 322 -11.65 64.42 -5.54
C GLY A 322 -11.32 62.96 -5.32
N ASP A 323 -11.01 62.23 -6.39
CA ASP A 323 -10.51 60.86 -6.29
C ASP A 323 -9.39 60.84 -5.25
N PRO A 324 -9.43 59.95 -4.24
CA PRO A 324 -8.32 59.82 -3.32
C PRO A 324 -7.09 59.39 -4.14
N PRO A 325 -5.91 59.99 -3.90
CA PRO A 325 -4.70 59.52 -4.55
C PRO A 325 -4.50 58.05 -4.16
N LEU A 326 -4.31 57.18 -5.16
CA LEU A 326 -3.75 55.85 -4.97
C LEU A 326 -2.33 56.04 -4.43
N VAL A 327 -2.22 56.15 -3.11
CA VAL A 327 -0.93 56.02 -2.45
C VAL A 327 -0.58 54.54 -2.59
N GLU A 328 0.35 54.23 -3.50
CA GLU A 328 1.07 52.96 -3.45
C GLU A 328 1.85 52.96 -2.14
N VAL A 329 1.21 52.46 -1.07
CA VAL A 329 1.90 52.13 0.17
C VAL A 329 2.70 50.89 -0.17
N ASP A 330 4.03 51.04 -0.25
CA ASP A 330 4.94 49.90 -0.30
C ASP A 330 4.84 49.21 1.05
N ALA A 331 3.91 48.25 1.16
CA ALA A 331 3.47 47.67 2.43
C ALA A 331 4.57 46.89 3.16
N GLY A 332 5.74 46.72 2.55
CA GLY A 332 6.80 45.85 3.05
C GLY A 332 6.62 44.40 2.61
N PRO A 333 7.61 43.54 2.85
CA PRO A 333 7.55 42.14 2.44
C PRO A 333 6.63 41.34 3.36
N TRP A 334 5.91 40.40 2.77
CA TRP A 334 5.22 39.32 3.49
C TRP A 334 6.27 38.38 4.07
N ARG A 335 6.07 37.87 5.29
CA ARG A 335 7.05 36.98 5.92
C ARG A 335 6.49 35.58 6.10
N LEU A 336 7.14 34.59 5.52
CA LEU A 336 6.84 33.18 5.75
C LEU A 336 7.79 32.64 6.83
N SER A 337 7.32 32.46 8.06
CA SER A 337 8.13 31.93 9.17
C SER A 337 8.10 30.41 9.25
N PHE A 338 9.19 29.81 9.75
CA PHE A 338 9.33 28.36 9.87
C PHE A 338 9.25 27.90 11.33
N SER A 339 8.48 26.85 11.56
CA SER A 339 8.37 26.20 12.87
C SER A 339 8.30 24.68 12.70
N LEU A 340 8.60 23.94 13.76
CA LEU A 340 8.22 22.53 13.87
C LEU A 340 6.98 22.39 14.76
N VAL A 341 6.03 21.55 14.36
CA VAL A 341 4.82 21.25 15.14
C VAL A 341 4.71 19.77 15.46
N SER A 342 4.46 19.45 16.73
CA SER A 342 4.24 18.07 17.18
C SER A 342 2.87 17.53 16.77
N ALA A 343 2.78 16.22 16.60
CA ALA A 343 1.53 15.47 16.44
C ALA A 343 0.73 15.31 17.76
N ASP A 344 1.29 15.76 18.90
CA ASP A 344 0.65 15.70 20.22
C ASP A 344 -0.69 16.48 20.30
N SER A 345 -1.53 16.11 21.26
CA SER A 345 -2.74 16.84 21.63
C SER A 345 -2.64 17.32 23.08
N PRO A 346 -2.39 18.62 23.34
CA PRO A 346 -2.32 19.75 22.39
C PRO A 346 -0.99 19.81 21.60
N PRO A 347 -0.99 20.38 20.38
CA PRO A 347 0.21 20.46 19.55
C PRO A 347 1.25 21.40 20.16
N ILE A 348 2.51 20.97 20.14
CA ILE A 348 3.65 21.78 20.58
C ILE A 348 4.28 22.41 19.34
N VAL A 349 4.31 23.74 19.27
CA VAL A 349 4.99 24.49 18.20
C VAL A 349 6.35 24.97 18.71
N ILE A 350 7.41 24.71 17.94
CA ILE A 350 8.78 25.13 18.23
C ILE A 350 9.26 26.01 17.06
N PRO A 351 9.36 27.34 17.28
CA PRO A 351 9.85 28.27 16.25
C PRO A 351 11.29 28.00 15.85
N ALA A 352 11.62 28.22 14.56
CA ALA A 352 12.98 28.04 14.05
C ALA A 352 14.00 28.92 14.79
N GLU A 353 13.64 30.16 15.14
CA GLU A 353 14.50 31.06 15.92
C GLU A 353 14.88 30.46 17.27
N GLN A 354 13.95 29.73 17.90
CA GLN A 354 14.21 29.04 19.15
C GLN A 354 15.14 27.85 18.94
N ILE A 355 14.91 27.05 17.91
CA ILE A 355 15.75 25.89 17.55
C ILE A 355 17.20 26.34 17.39
N TRP A 356 17.45 27.34 16.54
CA TRP A 356 18.81 27.82 16.25
C TRP A 356 19.49 28.49 17.46
N ARG A 357 18.71 29.20 18.29
CA ARG A 357 19.21 29.79 19.55
C ARG A 357 19.63 28.71 20.55
N ASP A 358 18.85 27.64 20.66
CA ASP A 358 19.15 26.52 21.54
C ASP A 358 20.33 25.67 21.02
N THR A 359 20.54 25.60 19.70
CA THR A 359 21.73 24.95 19.09
C THR A 359 23.02 25.75 19.30
N SER A 360 22.96 27.08 19.24
CA SER A 360 24.13 27.96 19.38
C SER A 360 24.46 28.37 20.83
N GLY A 361 23.54 28.13 21.76
CA GLY A 361 23.67 28.52 23.18
C GLY A 361 24.35 27.46 24.05
N ALA A 362 24.99 27.92 25.14
CA ALA A 362 25.64 27.08 26.15
C ALA A 362 24.65 26.43 27.15
N ALA A 363 23.50 25.96 26.68
CA ALA A 363 22.55 25.26 27.52
C ALA A 363 22.96 23.77 27.66
N GLY A 364 22.76 23.20 28.86
CA GLY A 364 23.31 21.89 29.24
C GLY A 364 23.11 20.77 28.21
N GLN A 365 23.99 19.76 28.26
CA GLN A 365 24.25 18.77 27.21
C GLN A 365 23.02 18.07 26.60
N ARG A 366 21.95 17.84 27.38
CA ARG A 366 20.69 17.26 26.88
C ARG A 366 19.86 18.22 26.01
N ARG A 367 19.86 19.52 26.34
CA ARG A 367 19.11 20.53 25.58
C ARG A 367 19.80 20.79 24.23
N ALA A 368 21.13 20.85 24.23
CA ALA A 368 21.93 20.99 23.01
C ALA A 368 21.70 19.81 22.05
N ALA A 369 21.73 18.57 22.56
CA ALA A 369 21.46 17.37 21.74
C ALA A 369 20.04 17.39 21.14
N ASN A 370 19.03 17.76 21.93
CA ASN A 370 17.65 17.88 21.43
C ASN A 370 17.50 19.00 20.38
N ALA A 371 18.19 20.12 20.56
CA ALA A 371 18.16 21.25 19.62
C ALA A 371 18.89 20.92 18.31
N GLU A 372 19.98 20.16 18.37
CA GLU A 372 20.69 19.65 17.19
C GLU A 372 19.84 18.64 16.41
N GLN A 373 19.10 17.77 17.11
CA GLN A 373 18.14 16.90 16.45
C GLN A 373 16.98 17.69 15.82
N ALA A 374 16.42 18.67 16.53
CA ALA A 374 15.37 19.53 16.01
C ALA A 374 15.82 20.36 14.80
N SER A 375 17.07 20.84 14.77
CA SER A 375 17.60 21.57 13.61
C SER A 375 17.81 20.69 12.39
N GLN A 376 18.29 19.45 12.59
CA GLN A 376 18.37 18.46 11.52
C GLN A 376 16.98 18.10 10.98
N THR A 377 16.00 17.91 11.86
CA THR A 377 14.61 17.68 11.46
C THR A 377 14.05 18.87 10.68
N LEU A 378 14.23 20.10 11.15
CA LEU A 378 13.79 21.31 10.44
C LEU A 378 14.39 21.40 9.02
N LEU A 379 15.71 21.17 8.89
CA LEU A 379 16.38 21.19 7.58
C LEU A 379 15.89 20.08 6.65
N ALA A 380 15.66 18.87 7.19
CA ALA A 380 15.13 17.75 6.41
C ALA A 380 13.70 18.06 5.91
N GLU A 381 12.85 18.60 6.77
CA GLU A 381 11.49 18.98 6.41
C GLU A 381 11.45 20.13 5.40
N LEU A 382 12.30 21.15 5.56
CA LEU A 382 12.45 22.25 4.59
C LEU A 382 12.96 21.74 3.24
N GLY A 383 13.94 20.83 3.23
CA GLY A 383 14.45 20.18 2.01
C GLY A 383 13.43 19.31 1.30
N ARG A 384 12.44 18.77 2.03
CA ARG A 384 11.29 18.10 1.42
C ARG A 384 10.32 19.11 0.84
N ALA A 385 9.94 20.13 1.61
CA ALA A 385 8.99 21.15 1.20
C ALA A 385 9.49 21.95 -0.02
N SER A 386 10.81 22.14 -0.17
CA SER A 386 11.42 22.84 -1.31
C SER A 386 11.17 22.15 -2.65
N ARG A 387 10.84 20.85 -2.67
CA ARG A 387 10.50 20.14 -3.91
C ARG A 387 9.13 20.53 -4.45
N LEU A 388 8.20 20.93 -3.57
CA LEU A 388 6.87 21.42 -3.92
C LEU A 388 6.86 22.94 -4.09
N TYR A 389 7.60 23.65 -3.24
CA TYR A 389 7.78 25.10 -3.31
C TYR A 389 9.27 25.46 -3.44
N PRO A 390 9.82 25.49 -4.68
CA PRO A 390 11.25 25.67 -4.95
C PRO A 390 11.90 26.90 -4.32
N ARG A 391 11.11 27.93 -3.97
CA ARG A 391 11.65 29.15 -3.34
C ARG A 391 12.21 28.91 -1.95
N LEU A 392 11.85 27.83 -1.26
CA LEU A 392 12.46 27.44 0.00
C LEU A 392 13.95 27.07 -0.14
N GLU A 393 14.44 26.78 -1.35
CA GLU A 393 15.88 26.56 -1.59
C GLU A 393 16.73 27.79 -1.23
N ALA A 394 16.17 29.00 -1.37
CA ALA A 394 16.85 30.22 -0.98
C ALA A 394 17.13 30.25 0.54
N ALA A 395 16.16 29.83 1.35
CA ALA A 395 16.32 29.75 2.79
C ALA A 395 17.27 28.61 3.19
N LEU A 396 17.25 27.47 2.50
CA LEU A 396 18.19 26.35 2.73
C LEU A 396 19.66 26.71 2.44
N SER A 397 19.90 27.79 1.70
CA SER A 397 21.26 28.32 1.48
C SER A 397 21.80 29.09 2.68
N GLU A 398 20.95 29.44 3.65
CA GLU A 398 21.33 30.08 4.91
C GLU A 398 21.77 29.05 5.96
N GLY A 399 22.68 29.44 6.85
CA GLY A 399 23.16 28.53 7.90
C GLY A 399 22.15 28.28 9.04
N ALA A 400 21.15 29.15 9.18
CA ALA A 400 20.12 29.07 10.23
C ALA A 400 18.79 29.64 9.71
N PRO A 401 18.11 28.93 8.79
CA PRO A 401 16.88 29.42 8.16
C PRO A 401 15.76 29.60 9.19
N THR A 402 15.19 30.81 9.22
CA THR A 402 14.09 31.18 10.13
C THR A 402 12.80 31.54 9.40
N GLY A 403 12.93 31.99 8.15
CA GLY A 403 11.79 32.30 7.29
C GLY A 403 12.24 32.71 5.89
N LEU A 404 11.28 33.11 5.07
CA LEU A 404 11.46 33.60 3.71
C LEU A 404 10.61 34.86 3.50
N ASP A 405 11.20 35.91 2.95
CA ASP A 405 10.48 37.12 2.58
C ASP A 405 9.85 36.95 1.18
N LEU A 406 8.58 37.33 1.05
CA LEU A 406 7.78 37.24 -0.16
C LEU A 406 7.25 38.63 -0.53
N ASP A 407 7.13 38.91 -1.83
CA ASP A 407 6.32 40.04 -2.27
C ASP A 407 4.82 39.70 -2.25
N THR A 408 3.96 40.69 -2.48
CA THR A 408 2.49 40.50 -2.43
C THR A 408 1.98 39.51 -3.49
N ARG A 409 2.59 39.48 -4.68
CA ARG A 409 2.21 38.55 -5.75
C ARG A 409 2.62 37.12 -5.39
N GLU A 410 3.78 36.98 -4.78
CA GLU A 410 4.35 35.72 -4.33
C GLU A 410 3.58 35.13 -3.15
N ALA A 411 3.15 35.98 -2.20
CA ALA A 411 2.27 35.58 -1.10
C ALA A 411 0.90 35.09 -1.61
N TYR A 412 0.31 35.81 -2.58
CA TYR A 412 -0.93 35.37 -3.21
C TYR A 412 -0.77 34.01 -3.91
N ALA A 413 0.28 33.85 -4.73
CA ALA A 413 0.57 32.58 -5.39
C ALA A 413 0.81 31.44 -4.39
N PHE A 414 1.51 31.72 -3.27
CA PHE A 414 1.71 30.76 -2.19
C PHE A 414 0.37 30.25 -1.62
N LEU A 415 -0.56 31.14 -1.31
CA LEU A 415 -1.87 30.78 -0.75
C LEU A 415 -2.76 30.04 -1.77
N THR A 416 -2.74 30.42 -3.05
CA THR A 416 -3.66 29.84 -4.04
C THR A 416 -3.13 28.57 -4.70
N GLU A 417 -1.83 28.49 -4.96
CA GLU A 417 -1.23 27.41 -5.74
C GLU A 417 -0.50 26.37 -4.87
N TYR A 418 0.19 26.81 -3.81
CA TYR A 418 1.12 25.95 -3.08
C TYR A 418 0.57 25.45 -1.73
N MET A 419 -0.25 26.24 -1.04
CA MET A 419 -0.82 25.87 0.25
C MET A 419 -1.56 24.52 0.20
N PRO A 420 -2.46 24.24 -0.76
CA PRO A 420 -3.15 22.95 -0.82
C PRO A 420 -2.19 21.76 -1.02
N LEU A 421 -1.19 21.93 -1.89
CA LEU A 421 -0.19 20.91 -2.18
C LEU A 421 0.71 20.61 -0.97
N LEU A 422 1.05 21.65 -0.19
CA LEU A 422 1.87 21.53 1.01
C LEU A 422 1.11 20.82 2.13
N ASP A 423 -0.17 21.17 2.36
CA ASP A 423 -1.03 20.51 3.34
C ASP A 423 -1.23 19.02 3.00
N GLU A 424 -1.47 18.68 1.73
CA GLU A 424 -1.57 17.29 1.26
C GLU A 424 -0.26 16.50 1.47
N SER A 425 0.88 17.18 1.42
CA SER A 425 2.21 16.57 1.66
C SER A 425 2.59 16.42 3.14
N GLY A 426 1.69 16.83 4.05
CA GLY A 426 1.88 16.77 5.50
C GLY A 426 2.66 17.96 6.10
N VAL A 427 2.91 19.02 5.33
CA VAL A 427 3.41 20.31 5.84
C VAL A 427 2.20 21.14 6.26
N ARG A 428 2.18 21.68 7.49
CA ARG A 428 1.08 22.54 7.94
C ARG A 428 1.31 23.96 7.48
N VAL A 429 0.27 24.59 6.93
CA VAL A 429 0.31 26.02 6.57
C VAL A 429 -0.72 26.80 7.38
N LEU A 430 -0.32 27.95 7.93
CA LEU A 430 -1.20 28.92 8.56
C LEU A 430 -1.21 30.19 7.71
N ALA A 431 -2.40 30.56 7.26
CA ALA A 431 -2.65 31.82 6.58
C ALA A 431 -2.89 32.94 7.63
N PRO A 432 -2.64 34.21 7.27
CA PRO A 432 -3.02 35.34 8.11
C PRO A 432 -4.56 35.40 8.27
N GLU A 433 -5.02 35.94 9.40
CA GLU A 433 -6.46 36.02 9.76
C GLU A 433 -7.28 36.99 8.90
#